data_AF-H0F0J7-F1
#
_entry.id   AF-H0F0J7-F1
#
_cell.length_a   1.000
_cell.length_b   1.000
_cell.length_c   1.000
_cell.angle_alpha   90.00
_cell.angle_beta   90.00
_cell.angle_gamma   90.00
#
_symmetry.space_group_name_H-M   'P 1'
#
loop_
_entity.id
_entity.type
_entity.pdbx_description
1 polymer ?
#
loop_
_entity_poly.entity_id
_entity_poly.type
_entity_poly.pdbx_seq_one_letter_code
_entity_poly.pdbx_strand_id
1 'polypeptide(L)' 'MIWRWYRNWRRDARMRNLAAEMDVHQLQDVGAPEWLVNEATVKRDLERLRNTDYIRW' A
#
# COMPACT_ATOMS: atom_id res chain seq x y z
N MET A 1 23.06 15.79 2.08
CA MET A 1 22.35 14.84 1.18
C MET A 1 21.51 13.81 1.95
N ILE A 2 22.05 13.16 2.98
CA ILE A 2 21.38 12.12 3.79
C ILE A 2 20.02 12.58 4.34
N TRP A 3 19.91 13.84 4.79
CA TRP A 3 18.66 14.35 5.36
C TRP A 3 17.49 14.38 4.38
N ARG A 4 17.76 14.72 3.11
CA ARG A 4 16.74 14.77 2.06
C ARG A 4 16.22 13.38 1.74
N TRP A 5 17.13 12.40 1.68
CA TRP A 5 16.78 11.00 1.47
C TRP A 5 15.92 10.46 2.61
N TYR A 6 16.32 10.68 3.86
CA TYR A 6 15.54 10.27 5.03
C TYR A 6 14.14 10.92 5.07
N ARG A 7 14.03 12.21 4.72
CA ARG A 7 12.73 12.89 4.65
C ARG A 7 11.80 12.27 3.62
N ASN A 8 12.32 11.89 2.46
CA ASN A 8 11.55 11.20 1.42
C ASN A 8 11.12 9.83 1.92
N TRP A 9 12.04 9.03 2.48
CA TRP A 9 11.70 7.73 3.05
C TRP A 9 10.60 7.82 4.12
N ARG A 10 10.69 8.80 5.04
CA ARG A 10 9.63 9.05 6.04
C ARG A 10 8.31 9.53 5.45
N ARG A 11 8.34 10.24 4.32
CA ARG A 11 7.11 10.64 3.61
C ARG A 11 6.44 9.42 3.00
N ASP A 12 7.21 8.58 2.34
CA ASP A 12 6.70 7.40 1.66
C ASP A 12 6.21 6.35 2.67
N ALA A 13 6.88 6.20 3.81
CA ALA A 13 6.40 5.38 4.93
C ALA A 13 5.08 5.88 5.51
N ARG A 14 4.89 7.20 5.64
CA ARG A 14 3.60 7.76 6.09
C ARG A 14 2.48 7.55 5.08
N MET A 15 2.77 7.72 3.79
CA MET A 15 1.82 7.43 2.71
C MET A 15 1.37 5.96 2.75
N ARG A 16 2.31 5.02 2.97
CA ARG A 16 1.99 3.60 3.13
C ARG A 16 1.13 3.30 4.34
N ASN A 17 1.38 3.95 5.47
CA ASN A 17 0.56 3.76 6.67
C ASN A 17 -0.87 4.28 6.45
N LEU A 18 -1.02 5.46 5.83
CA LEU A 18 -2.34 5.99 5.47
C LEU A 18 -3.07 5.07 4.47
N ALA A 19 -2.34 4.55 3.48
CA ALA A 19 -2.88 3.62 2.50
C ALA A 19 -3.25 2.25 3.10
N ALA A 20 -2.63 1.82 4.20
CA ALA A 20 -2.98 0.57 4.87
C ALA A 20 -4.36 0.63 5.55
N GLU A 21 -4.82 1.83 5.91
CA GLU A 21 -6.12 2.06 6.53
C GLU A 21 -7.23 2.33 5.48
N MET A 22 -6.86 2.59 4.23
CA MET A 22 -7.77 2.93 3.14
C MET A 22 -7.95 1.75 2.17
N ASP A 23 -9.16 1.57 1.62
CA ASP A 23 -9.36 0.61 0.53
C ASP A 23 -8.73 1.13 -0.78
N VAL A 24 -8.32 0.20 -1.65
CA VAL A 24 -7.67 0.51 -2.94
C VAL A 24 -8.49 1.48 -3.79
N HIS A 25 -9.82 1.37 -3.77
CA HIS A 25 -10.71 2.26 -4.53
C HIS A 25 -10.68 3.69 -3.96
N GLN A 26 -10.60 3.84 -2.63
CA GLN A 26 -10.48 5.14 -1.99
C GLN A 26 -9.14 5.81 -2.28
N LEU A 27 -8.07 5.03 -2.44
CA LEU A 27 -6.76 5.55 -2.87
C LEU A 27 -6.81 6.09 -4.30
N GLN A 28 -7.55 5.43 -5.19
CA GLN A 28 -7.77 5.91 -6.56
C GLN A 28 -8.58 7.22 -6.58
N ASP A 29 -9.64 7.31 -5.77
CA ASP A 29 -10.50 8.49 -5.70
C ASP A 29 -9.77 9.74 -5.15
N VAL A 30 -8.86 9.54 -4.20
CA VAL A 30 -8.04 10.63 -3.63
C VAL A 30 -6.90 11.07 -4.56
N GLY A 31 -6.71 10.38 -5.69
CA GLY A 31 -5.62 10.67 -6.63
C GLY A 31 -4.25 10.30 -6.05
N ALA A 32 -4.18 9.22 -5.28
CA ALA A 32 -2.92 8.70 -4.76
C ALA A 32 -1.97 8.35 -5.92
N PRO A 33 -0.64 8.47 -5.72
CA PRO A 33 0.31 8.15 -6.76
C PRO A 33 0.24 6.67 -7.14
N GLU A 34 0.40 6.36 -8.44
CA GLU A 34 0.21 5.01 -8.99
C GLU A 34 1.04 3.93 -8.29
N TRP A 35 2.27 4.25 -7.87
CA TRP A 35 3.12 3.30 -7.14
C TRP A 35 2.49 2.84 -5.82
N LEU A 36 1.75 3.71 -5.15
CA LEU A 36 1.09 3.43 -3.87
C LEU A 36 -0.19 2.61 -4.09
N VAL A 37 -0.95 2.94 -5.14
CA VAL A 37 -2.12 2.16 -5.56
C VAL A 37 -1.71 0.73 -5.93
N ASN A 38 -0.68 0.58 -6.76
CA ASN A 38 -0.16 -0.72 -7.16
C ASN A 38 0.34 -1.54 -5.97
N GLU A 39 1.05 -0.93 -5.02
CA GLU A 39 1.51 -1.61 -3.80
C GLU A 39 0.34 -2.09 -2.95
N ALA A 40 -0.71 -1.28 -2.79
CA ALA A 40 -1.91 -1.65 -2.04
C ALA A 40 -2.70 -2.79 -2.71
N THR A 41 -2.89 -2.72 -4.04
CA THR A 41 -3.54 -3.79 -4.82
C THR A 41 -2.83 -5.12 -4.67
N VAL A 42 -1.51 -5.14 -4.82
CA VAL A 42 -0.72 -6.37 -4.70
C VAL A 42 -0.81 -6.97 -3.30
N LYS A 43 -0.79 -6.14 -2.24
CA LYS A 43 -0.97 -6.64 -0.87
C LYS A 43 -2.35 -7.27 -0.68
N ARG A 44 -3.41 -6.64 -1.21
CA ARG A 44 -4.78 -7.15 -1.16
C ARG A 44 -4.91 -8.51 -1.87
N ASP A 45 -4.32 -8.62 -3.06
CA ASP A 45 -4.35 -9.86 -3.83
C ASP A 45 -3.55 -10.98 -3.12
N LEU A 46 -2.42 -10.64 -2.51
CA LEU A 46 -1.64 -11.58 -1.72
C LEU A 46 -2.42 -12.08 -0.48
N GLU A 47 -3.12 -11.19 0.22
CA GLU A 47 -3.98 -11.57 1.34
C GLU A 47 -5.13 -12.47 0.90
N ARG A 48 -5.70 -12.19 -0.28
CA ARG A 48 -6.76 -13.01 -0.87
C ARG A 48 -6.27 -14.42 -1.21
N LEU A 49 -5.08 -14.54 -1.80
CA LEU A 49 -4.45 -15.81 -2.10
C LEU A 49 -4.16 -16.58 -0.81
N ARG A 50 -3.56 -15.92 0.20
CA ARG A 50 -3.30 -16.51 1.51
C ARG A 50 -4.58 -17.04 2.17
N ASN A 51 -5.67 -16.29 2.11
CA ASN A 51 -6.96 -16.72 2.66
C ASN A 51 -7.56 -17.90 1.89
N THR A 52 -7.42 -17.91 0.56
CA THR A 52 -7.87 -19.03 -0.29
C THR A 52 -7.12 -20.32 0.04
N ASP A 53 -5.80 -20.24 0.27
CA ASP A 53 -5.00 -21.38 0.70
C ASP A 53 -5.39 -21.87 2.11
N TYR A 54 -5.77 -20.96 3.02
CA TYR A 54 -6.25 -21.30 4.36
C TYR A 54 -7.59 -22.06 4.35
N ILE A 55 -8.47 -21.81 3.37
CA ILE A 55 -9.77 -22.50 3.25
C ILE A 55 -9.61 -23.89 2.61
N ARG A 56 -8.47 -24.17 1.96
CA ARG A 56 -8.19 -25.42 1.23
C ARG A 56 -7.58 -26.53 2.09
N TRP A 57 -7.32 -26.29 3.37
CA TRP A 57 -6.83 -27.26 4.35
C TRP A 57 -7.89 -27.56 5.41
#